data_AF-X1EUC9-F1
#
_entry.id   AF-X1EUC9-F1
#
_cell.length_a   1.000
_cell.length_b   1.000
_cell.length_c   1.000
_cell.angle_alpha   90.00
_cell.angle_beta   90.00
_cell.angle_gamma   90.00
#
_symmetry.space_group_name_H-M   'P 1'
#
loop_
_entity.id
_entity.type
_entity.pdbx_description
1 polymer ?
#
loop_
_entity_poly.entity_id
_entity_poly.type
_entity_poly.pdbx_seq_one_letter_code
_entity_poly.pdbx_strand_id
1 'polypeptide(L)' 'MTIKVINHKVIVFGGRHAGAPGDAIEDTWIFHPATNQWTEVLPL' A
#
# COMPACT_ATOMS: atom_id res chain seq x y z
N MET A 1 8.13 4.69 0.78
CA MET A 1 6.67 4.53 0.76
C MET A 1 6.13 5.43 -0.32
N THR A 2 5.30 4.88 -1.21
CA THR A 2 4.65 5.64 -2.28
C THR A 2 3.14 5.56 -2.10
N ILE A 3 2.46 6.68 -2.32
CA ILE A 3 1.00 6.80 -2.25
C ILE A 3 0.50 7.36 -3.58
N LYS A 4 -0.54 6.75 -4.15
CA LYS A 4 -1.24 7.23 -5.35
C LYS A 4 -2.75 7.22 -5.12
N VAL A 5 -3.45 8.17 -5.73
CA VAL A 5 -4.92 8.21 -5.74
C VAL A 5 -5.39 7.99 -7.17
N ILE A 6 -6.20 6.95 -7.38
CA ILE A 6 -6.75 6.58 -8.70
C ILE A 6 -8.18 6.08 -8.49
N ASN A 7 -9.14 6.58 -9.27
CA ASN A 7 -10.55 6.15 -9.24
C ASN A 7 -11.15 6.08 -7.82
N HIS A 8 -10.97 7.12 -7.01
CA HIS A 8 -11.42 7.21 -5.61
C HIS A 8 -10.86 6.15 -4.66
N LYS A 9 -9.76 5.50 -5.04
CA LYS A 9 -9.01 4.55 -4.20
C LYS A 9 -7.63 5.11 -3.90
N VAL A 10 -7.07 4.69 -2.77
CA VAL A 10 -5.68 5.00 -2.41
C VAL A 10 -4.85 3.74 -2.57
N ILE A 11 -3.78 3.82 -3.36
CA ILE A 11 -2.81 2.74 -3.55
C ILE A 11 -1.58 3.07 -2.73
N VAL A 12 -1.14 2.13 -1.90
CA VAL A 12 0.06 2.22 -1.07
C VAL A 12 0.97 1.05 -1.42
N PHE A 13 2.23 1.36 -1.71
CA PHE A 13 3.24 0.33 -1.98
C PHE A 13 4.64 0.83 -1.61
N GLY A 14 5.52 -0.11 -1.31
CA GLY A 14 6.89 0.19 -0.89
C GLY A 14 6.95 0.84 0.49
N GLY A 15 8.16 1.07 0.96
CA GLY A 15 8.37 1.48 2.35
C GLY A 15 9.45 0.63 2.97
N ARG A 16 9.73 0.90 4.24
CA ARG A 16 10.71 0.15 5.03
C ARG A 16 10.20 0.07 6.46
N HIS A 17 10.53 -1.00 7.16
CA HIS A 17 10.24 -1.10 8.58
C HIS A 17 11.04 -0.05 9.35
N ALA A 18 10.40 0.60 10.32
CA ALA A 18 11.06 1.59 11.16
C ALA A 18 12.22 0.94 11.93
N GLY A 19 13.41 1.56 11.88
CA GLY A 19 14.62 1.00 12.48
C GLY A 19 15.33 -0.08 11.65
N ALA A 20 14.75 -0.53 10.53
CA ALA A 20 15.34 -1.53 9.63
C ALA A 20 15.41 -0.99 8.20
N PRO A 21 16.34 -0.06 7.88
CA PRO A 21 16.39 0.60 6.58
C PRO A 21 16.75 -0.32 5.39
N GLY A 22 17.24 -1.53 5.64
CA GLY A 22 17.47 -2.54 4.61
C GLY A 22 16.26 -3.44 4.35
N ASP A 23 15.25 -3.39 5.22
CA ASP A 23 14.07 -4.26 5.17
C ASP A 23 12.94 -3.53 4.44
N ALA A 24 12.82 -3.80 3.15
CA ALA A 24 11.84 -3.18 2.27
C ALA A 24 10.48 -3.87 2.40
N ILE A 25 9.41 -3.08 2.39
CA ILE A 25 8.04 -3.59 2.33
C ILE A 25 7.67 -3.79 0.86
N GLU A 26 7.34 -5.02 0.48
CA GLU A 26 7.03 -5.38 -0.91
C GLU A 26 5.53 -5.45 -1.21
N ASP A 27 4.70 -5.55 -0.16
CA ASP A 27 3.25 -5.62 -0.30
C ASP A 27 2.67 -4.37 -0.97
N THR A 28 1.59 -4.59 -1.72
CA THR A 28 0.77 -3.51 -2.28
C THR A 28 -0.62 -3.57 -1.67
N TRP A 29 -1.11 -2.43 -1.22
CA TRP A 29 -2.40 -2.30 -0.55
C TRP A 29 -3.27 -1.26 -1.23
N ILE A 30 -4.56 -1.55 -1.35
CA ILE A 30 -5.57 -0.60 -1.79
C ILE A 30 -6.50 -0.29 -0.64
N PHE A 31 -6.64 0.99 -0.31
CA PHE A 31 -7.69 1.48 0.58
C PHE A 31 -8.91 1.90 -0.22
N HIS A 32 -10.08 1.47 0.27
CA HIS A 32 -11.41 1.75 -0.26
C HIS A 32 -12.14 2.70 0.70
N PRO A 33 -12.11 4.04 0.48
CA PRO A 33 -12.74 4.99 1.39
C PRO A 33 -14.25 4.80 1.55
N ALA A 34 -14.93 4.34 0.50
CA ALA A 34 -16.38 4.10 0.51
C ALA A 34 -16.81 3.02 1.52
N THR A 35 -15.96 2.04 1.79
CA THR A 35 -16.23 0.93 2.72
C THR A 35 -15.33 0.95 3.94
N ASN A 36 -14.36 1.87 3.99
CA ASN A 36 -13.30 1.94 5.00
C ASN A 36 -12.54 0.61 5.14
N GLN A 37 -12.19 -0.03 4.02
CA GLN A 37 -11.50 -1.31 4.01
C GLN A 37 -10.18 -1.26 3.25
N TRP A 38 -9.28 -2.14 3.65
CA TRP A 38 -8.02 -2.40 2.98
C TRP A 38 -8.07 -3.75 2.27
N THR A 39 -7.49 -3.82 1.08
CA THR A 39 -7.33 -5.05 0.32
C THR A 39 -5.89 -5.16 -0.15
N GLU A 40 -5.26 -6.28 0.16
CA GLU A 40 -3.93 -6.61 -0.35
C GLU A 40 -4.02 -6.99 -1.83
N VAL A 41 -3.06 -6.54 -2.62
CA VAL A 41 -2.94 -6.84 -4.05
C VAL A 41 -1.68 -7.65 -4.27
N LEU A 42 -1.85 -8.89 -4.69
CA LEU A 42 -0.75 -9.75 -5.10
C LEU A 42 -0.46 -9.56 -6.59
N PRO A 43 0.81 -9.65 -7.02
CA PRO A 43 1.16 -9.77 -8.43
C PRO A 43 0.46 -10.98 -9.06
N LEU A 44 0.15 -10.89 -10.35
CA LEU A 44 -0.29 -12.04 -11.16
C LEU A 44 0.87 -13.00 -11.45
#